data_AF-A0A379W1F5-F1
#
_entry.id   AF-A0A379W1F5-F1
#
_cell.length_a   1.000
_cell.length_b   1.000
_cell.length_c   1.000
_cell.angle_alpha   90.00
_cell.angle_beta   90.00
_cell.angle_gamma   90.00
#
_symmetry.space_group_name_H-M   'P 1'
#
loop_
_entity.id
_entity.type
_entity.pdbx_description
1 polymer ?
#
loop_
_entity_poly.entity_id
_entity_poly.type
_entity_poly.pdbx_seq_one_letter_code
_entity_poly.pdbx_strand_id
1 'polypeptide(L)'
;MPSFGFSLSLILLPLVLVGLKTIAARFVPEGSTAYEWFEFIGHPFTAILVACLVAIYGLAMRQGMPKDKVMEICGHALQPAGIILLVIGAGGVFKQVLVDSGVGPALGEALTGMGLPIAITCFVLAAAVRIIQGSATVACLTAVGLVMPVIEQLNFSGAQMAALSICIAGGSIVVSHVNDAGFWLFGKFTGATEAQTLKTWTMMETILGTVGAIVGMIAFQLLS
;
A
#
# COMPACT_ATOMS: atom_id res chain seq x y z
N MET A 1 27.70 -0.68 15.36
CA MET A 1 26.71 -0.58 14.25
C MET A 1 26.70 -1.91 13.51
N PRO A 2 25.53 -2.44 13.12
CA PRO A 2 25.45 -3.67 12.32
C PRO A 2 26.21 -3.53 11.00
N SER A 3 26.69 -4.65 10.44
CA SER A 3 27.30 -4.65 9.12
C SER A 3 26.27 -4.31 8.05
N PHE A 4 26.69 -3.60 7.00
CA PHE A 4 25.82 -3.21 5.89
C PHE A 4 25.04 -4.39 5.30
N GLY A 5 25.72 -5.53 5.09
CA GLY A 5 25.08 -6.75 4.56
C GLY A 5 23.98 -7.31 5.48
N PHE A 6 24.14 -7.18 6.81
CA PHE A 6 23.11 -7.62 7.76
C PHE A 6 21.91 -6.66 7.78
N SER A 7 22.15 -5.34 7.74
CA SER A 7 21.06 -4.36 7.62
C SER A 7 20.30 -4.51 6.31
N LEU A 8 21.00 -4.76 5.20
CA LEU A 8 20.40 -4.98 3.90
C LEU A 8 19.59 -6.28 3.87
N SER A 9 20.10 -7.36 4.47
CA SER A 9 19.38 -8.64 4.52
C SER A 9 18.08 -8.55 5.31
N LEU A 10 18.02 -7.76 6.38
CA LEU A 10 16.79 -7.53 7.15
C LEU A 10 15.69 -6.86 6.32
N ILE A 11 16.05 -5.92 5.44
CA ILE A 11 15.11 -5.23 4.55
C ILE A 11 14.66 -6.16 3.42
N LEU A 12 15.58 -6.95 2.86
CA LEU A 12 15.29 -7.84 1.74
C LEU A 12 14.58 -9.13 2.14
N LEU A 13 14.77 -9.61 3.37
CA LEU A 13 14.20 -10.87 3.85
C LEU A 13 12.69 -10.98 3.63
N PRO A 14 11.84 -10.04 4.10
CA PRO A 14 10.40 -10.17 3.89
C PRO A 14 10.00 -10.13 2.41
N LEU A 15 10.69 -9.32 1.58
CA LEU A 15 10.49 -9.27 0.14
C LEU A 15 10.82 -10.62 -0.53
N VAL A 16 11.93 -11.24 -0.15
CA VAL A 16 12.33 -12.54 -0.67
C VAL A 16 11.33 -13.62 -0.26
N LEU A 17 10.88 -13.64 1.00
CA LEU A 17 9.89 -14.63 1.47
C LEU A 17 8.55 -14.51 0.73
N VAL A 18 8.04 -13.30 0.54
CA VAL A 18 6.80 -13.06 -0.23
C VAL A 18 6.97 -13.38 -1.71
N GLY A 19 8.11 -13.01 -2.30
CA GLY A 19 8.47 -13.36 -3.67
C GLY A 19 8.57 -14.88 -3.87
N LEU A 20 9.09 -15.60 -2.87
CA LEU A 20 9.23 -17.04 -2.90
C LEU A 20 7.87 -17.74 -2.95
N LYS A 21 6.85 -17.28 -2.20
CA LYS A 21 5.47 -17.73 -2.39
C LYS A 21 5.01 -17.49 -3.84
N THR A 22 5.18 -16.26 -4.34
CA THR A 22 4.68 -15.86 -5.66
C THR A 22 5.25 -16.73 -6.79
N ILE A 23 6.54 -17.07 -6.70
CA ILE A 23 7.23 -17.90 -7.70
C ILE A 23 6.97 -19.39 -7.44
N ALA A 24 7.16 -19.87 -6.21
CA ALA A 24 7.07 -21.30 -5.89
C ALA A 24 5.65 -21.86 -6.00
N ALA A 25 4.62 -21.05 -5.67
CA ALA A 25 3.22 -21.44 -5.86
C ALA A 25 2.87 -21.73 -7.33
N ARG A 26 3.67 -21.26 -8.29
CA ARG A 26 3.46 -21.54 -9.71
C ARG A 26 4.02 -22.89 -10.17
N PHE A 27 5.01 -23.44 -9.46
CA PHE A 27 5.71 -24.67 -9.84
C PHE A 27 5.29 -25.88 -9.00
N VAL A 28 4.45 -25.68 -7.99
CA VAL A 28 4.04 -26.72 -7.05
C VAL A 28 2.52 -26.93 -7.18
N PRO A 29 2.03 -28.18 -7.20
CA PRO A 29 0.59 -28.46 -7.26
C PRO A 29 -0.16 -27.84 -6.07
N GLU A 30 -1.27 -27.15 -6.37
CA GLU A 30 -2.20 -26.62 -5.37
C GLU A 30 -2.68 -27.75 -4.44
N GLY A 31 -2.63 -27.53 -3.13
CA GLY A 31 -3.03 -28.51 -2.12
C GLY A 31 -1.98 -29.55 -1.72
N SER A 32 -0.76 -29.48 -2.27
CA SER A 32 0.36 -30.29 -1.74
C SER A 32 0.94 -29.70 -0.46
N THR A 33 1.53 -30.53 0.41
CA THR A 33 2.18 -30.06 1.65
C THR A 33 3.25 -29.00 1.40
N ALA A 34 3.98 -29.10 0.28
CA ALA A 34 4.97 -28.10 -0.11
C ALA A 34 4.34 -26.75 -0.47
N TYR A 35 3.16 -26.76 -1.13
CA TYR A 35 2.41 -25.56 -1.45
C TYR A 35 1.96 -24.83 -0.18
N GLU A 36 1.41 -25.55 0.80
CA GLU A 36 0.97 -24.98 2.08
C GLU A 36 2.13 -24.33 2.86
N TRP A 37 3.31 -24.96 2.87
CA TRP A 37 4.49 -24.38 3.50
C TRP A 37 4.96 -23.09 2.80
N PHE A 38 4.96 -23.06 1.47
CA PHE A 38 5.29 -21.84 0.73
C PHE A 38 4.26 -20.75 0.92
N GLU A 39 2.98 -21.11 0.97
CA GLU A 39 1.89 -20.18 1.26
C GLU A 39 2.02 -19.59 2.67
N PHE A 40 2.32 -20.41 3.67
CA PHE A 40 2.49 -19.97 5.05
C PHE A 40 3.72 -19.05 5.22
N ILE A 41 4.89 -19.47 4.71
CA ILE A 41 6.15 -18.73 4.90
C ILE A 41 6.15 -17.43 4.10
N GLY A 42 5.67 -17.45 2.86
CA GLY A 42 5.57 -16.26 2.03
C GLY A 42 4.29 -15.46 2.25
N HIS A 43 3.46 -15.82 3.22
CA HIS A 43 2.37 -14.95 3.67
C HIS A 43 2.97 -13.63 4.19
N PRO A 44 2.51 -12.45 3.76
CA PRO A 44 3.07 -11.16 4.19
C PRO A 44 3.19 -11.01 5.71
N PHE A 45 2.16 -11.43 6.46
CA PHE A 45 2.20 -11.41 7.93
C PHE A 45 3.32 -12.29 8.52
N THR A 46 3.45 -13.53 8.05
CA THR A 46 4.50 -14.44 8.51
C THR A 46 5.88 -13.91 8.13
N ALA A 47 6.05 -13.42 6.90
CA ALA A 47 7.30 -12.87 6.41
C ALA A 47 7.76 -11.65 7.22
N ILE A 48 6.85 -10.71 7.51
CA ILE A 48 7.13 -9.54 8.35
C ILE A 48 7.41 -9.94 9.80
N LEU A 49 6.67 -10.90 10.35
CA LEU A 49 6.90 -11.42 11.70
C LEU A 49 8.30 -12.04 11.81
N VAL A 50 8.68 -12.89 10.87
CA VAL A 50 10.01 -13.50 10.81
C VAL A 50 11.08 -12.42 10.68
N ALA A 51 10.91 -11.45 9.79
CA ALA A 51 11.85 -10.33 9.66
C ALA A 51 12.01 -9.53 10.95
N CYS A 52 10.91 -9.28 11.66
CA CYS A 52 10.90 -8.62 12.96
C CYS A 52 11.67 -9.42 14.01
N LEU A 53 11.44 -10.73 14.11
CA LEU A 53 12.16 -11.61 15.04
C LEU A 53 13.66 -11.67 14.74
N VAL A 54 14.04 -11.76 13.47
CA VAL A 54 15.44 -11.73 13.05
C VAL A 54 16.09 -10.37 13.36
N ALA A 55 15.36 -9.27 13.20
CA ALA A 55 15.82 -7.94 13.57
C ALA A 55 16.04 -7.81 15.08
N ILE A 56 15.07 -8.22 15.90
CA ILE A 56 15.18 -8.20 17.38
C ILE A 56 16.37 -9.05 17.83
N TYR A 57 16.52 -10.25 17.27
CA TYR A 57 17.62 -11.14 17.63
C TYR A 57 18.99 -10.60 17.19
N GLY A 58 19.14 -10.23 15.92
CA GLY A 58 20.44 -9.87 15.36
C GLY A 58 20.90 -8.44 15.60
N LEU A 59 19.97 -7.48 15.74
CA LEU A 59 20.31 -6.08 16.04
C LEU A 59 20.29 -5.78 17.54
N ALA A 60 19.38 -6.39 18.31
CA ALA A 60 19.21 -6.06 19.71
C ALA A 60 19.95 -7.05 20.61
N MET A 61 19.52 -8.32 20.63
CA MET A 61 20.07 -9.31 21.57
C MET A 61 21.54 -9.65 21.27
N ARG A 62 21.91 -9.89 20.01
CA ARG A 62 23.30 -10.24 19.62
C ARG A 62 24.30 -9.10 19.82
N GLN A 63 23.83 -7.85 19.86
CA GLN A 63 24.67 -6.68 20.15
C GLN A 63 24.74 -6.35 21.65
N GLY A 64 24.18 -7.20 22.52
CA GLY A 64 24.23 -7.04 23.97
C GLY A 64 23.22 -6.03 24.53
N MET A 65 22.17 -5.69 23.77
CA MET A 65 21.14 -4.78 24.27
C MET A 65 20.33 -5.43 25.40
N PRO A 66 20.16 -4.76 26.56
CA PRO A 66 19.35 -5.29 27.66
C PRO A 66 17.89 -5.45 27.22
N LYS A 67 17.24 -6.53 27.68
CA LYS A 67 15.86 -6.89 27.29
C LYS A 67 14.86 -5.76 27.52
N ASP A 68 15.01 -5.02 28.62
CA ASP A 68 14.11 -3.91 28.96
C ASP A 68 14.14 -2.80 27.89
N LYS A 69 15.33 -2.50 27.35
CA LYS A 69 15.49 -1.53 26.28
C LYS A 69 14.92 -2.01 24.95
N VAL A 70 15.00 -3.32 24.68
CA VAL A 70 14.34 -3.93 23.51
C VAL A 70 12.82 -3.77 23.62
N MET A 71 12.26 -4.07 24.79
CA MET A 71 10.83 -3.93 25.06
C MET A 71 10.36 -2.47 24.97
N GLU A 72 11.16 -1.53 25.47
CA GLU A 72 10.89 -0.09 25.33
C GLU A 72 10.82 0.33 23.85
N ILE A 73 11.81 -0.07 23.03
CA ILE A 73 11.83 0.24 21.59
C ILE A 73 10.61 -0.37 20.89
N CYS A 74 10.28 -1.64 21.18
CA CYS A 74 9.09 -2.28 20.63
C CYS A 74 7.81 -1.53 21.05
N GLY A 75 7.71 -1.09 22.31
CA GLY A 75 6.60 -0.28 22.81
C GLY A 75 6.46 1.05 22.07
N HIS A 76 7.57 1.74 21.81
CA HIS A 76 7.58 3.00 21.06
C HIS A 76 7.14 2.81 19.60
N ALA A 77 7.47 1.66 18.99
CA ALA A 77 7.03 1.33 17.63
C ALA A 77 5.52 1.04 17.52
N LEU A 78 4.86 0.65 18.62
CA LEU A 78 3.41 0.41 18.62
C LEU A 78 2.61 1.71 18.46
N GLN A 79 3.13 2.85 18.91
CA GLN A 79 2.42 4.12 18.79
C GLN A 79 2.15 4.54 17.32
N PRO A 80 3.15 4.62 16.42
CA PRO A 80 2.88 4.88 15.02
C PRO A 80 2.12 3.75 14.33
N ALA A 81 2.36 2.48 14.69
CA ALA A 81 1.62 1.34 14.16
C ALA A 81 0.13 1.38 14.53
N GLY A 82 -0.20 1.81 15.75
CA GLY A 82 -1.56 1.95 16.25
C GLY A 82 -2.36 3.00 15.48
N ILE A 83 -1.74 4.14 15.14
CA ILE A 83 -2.36 5.16 14.29
C ILE A 83 -2.68 4.59 12.91
N ILE A 84 -1.72 3.88 12.29
CA ILE A 84 -1.93 3.22 10.99
C ILE A 84 -3.08 2.20 11.07
N LEU A 85 -3.10 1.37 12.11
CA LEU A 85 -4.13 0.36 12.31
C LEU A 85 -5.53 0.98 12.50
N LEU A 86 -5.64 2.05 13.28
CA LEU A 86 -6.90 2.79 13.46
C LEU A 86 -7.38 3.42 12.16
N VAL A 87 -6.46 3.99 11.37
CA VAL A 87 -6.78 4.61 10.07
C VAL A 87 -7.23 3.56 9.06
N ILE A 88 -6.56 2.40 8.98
CA ILE A 88 -6.96 1.28 8.12
C ILE A 88 -8.33 0.73 8.56
N GLY A 89 -8.53 0.54 9.86
CA GLY A 89 -9.80 0.07 10.42
C GLY A 89 -10.96 1.03 10.12
N ALA A 90 -10.75 2.34 10.34
CA ALA A 90 -11.72 3.37 10.01
C ALA A 90 -12.02 3.42 8.50
N GLY A 91 -10.99 3.28 7.65
CA GLY A 91 -11.15 3.17 6.20
C GLY A 91 -11.97 1.94 5.79
N GLY A 92 -11.79 0.80 6.48
CA GLY A 92 -12.60 -0.40 6.26
C GLY A 92 -14.07 -0.22 6.62
N VAL A 93 -14.37 0.40 7.77
CA VAL A 93 -15.74 0.73 8.17
C VAL A 93 -16.36 1.75 7.22
N PHE A 94 -15.61 2.79 6.82
CA PHE A 94 -16.07 3.78 5.86
C PHE A 94 -16.35 3.16 4.49
N LYS A 95 -15.50 2.24 4.01
CA LYS A 95 -15.78 1.40 2.84
C LYS A 95 -17.13 0.69 3.00
N GLN A 96 -17.36 0.02 4.13
CA GLN A 96 -18.60 -0.73 4.33
C GLN A 96 -19.83 0.19 4.32
N VAL A 97 -19.75 1.36 4.95
CA VAL A 97 -20.82 2.38 4.90
C VAL A 97 -21.08 2.86 3.47
N LEU A 98 -20.05 3.07 2.65
CA LEU A 98 -20.20 3.46 1.25
C LEU A 98 -20.85 2.36 0.38
N VAL A 99 -20.55 1.09 0.68
CA VAL A 99 -21.17 -0.07 0.05
C VAL A 99 -22.64 -0.17 0.48
N ASP A 100 -22.92 -0.13 1.77
CA ASP A 100 -24.26 -0.28 2.35
C ASP A 100 -25.20 0.89 1.99
N SER A 101 -24.64 2.10 1.80
CA SER A 101 -25.40 3.29 1.39
C SER A 101 -25.70 3.35 -0.11
N GLY A 102 -25.12 2.47 -0.93
CA GLY A 102 -25.28 2.48 -2.38
C GLY A 102 -24.58 3.66 -3.09
N VAL A 103 -23.83 4.50 -2.36
CA VAL A 103 -23.07 5.62 -2.94
C VAL A 103 -21.93 5.11 -3.82
N GLY A 104 -21.26 4.02 -3.44
CA GLY A 104 -20.20 3.41 -4.25
C GLY A 104 -20.65 3.01 -5.65
N PRO A 105 -21.69 2.15 -5.76
CA PRO A 105 -22.30 1.81 -7.04
C PRO A 105 -22.78 3.03 -7.83
N ALA A 106 -23.46 3.99 -7.22
CA ALA A 106 -23.96 5.18 -7.91
C ALA A 106 -22.82 6.07 -8.48
N LEU A 107 -21.73 6.23 -7.74
CA LEU A 107 -20.56 6.99 -8.19
C LEU A 107 -19.80 6.22 -9.29
N GLY A 108 -19.73 4.89 -9.16
CA GLY A 108 -19.19 4.00 -10.18
C GLY A 108 -19.98 4.07 -11.49
N GLU A 109 -21.31 3.96 -11.43
CA GLU A 109 -22.23 4.09 -12.57
C GLU A 109 -22.20 5.48 -13.20
N ALA A 110 -22.09 6.54 -12.41
CA ALA A 110 -21.94 7.90 -12.96
C ALA A 110 -20.65 8.04 -13.76
N LEU A 111 -19.54 7.46 -13.29
CA LEU A 111 -18.25 7.54 -13.98
C LEU A 111 -18.13 6.56 -15.16
N THR A 112 -18.71 5.36 -15.08
CA THR A 112 -18.78 4.43 -16.21
C THR A 112 -19.77 4.88 -17.27
N GLY A 113 -20.87 5.55 -16.89
CA GLY A 113 -21.84 6.18 -17.78
C GLY A 113 -21.26 7.31 -18.64
N MET A 114 -20.15 7.93 -18.20
CA MET A 114 -19.36 8.85 -19.03
C MET A 114 -18.47 8.14 -20.07
N GLY A 115 -18.48 6.80 -20.11
CA GLY A 115 -17.67 6.00 -21.04
C GLY A 115 -16.19 5.95 -20.68
N LEU A 116 -15.80 6.30 -19.45
CA LEU A 116 -14.41 6.27 -19.04
C LEU A 116 -13.90 4.83 -18.85
N PRO A 117 -12.72 4.49 -19.38
CA PRO A 117 -12.04 3.23 -19.08
C PRO A 117 -11.90 3.02 -17.57
N ILE A 118 -12.19 1.81 -17.09
CA ILE A 118 -12.18 1.46 -15.66
C ILE A 118 -10.85 1.78 -14.96
N ALA A 119 -9.72 1.64 -15.67
CA ALA A 119 -8.39 1.98 -15.15
C ALA A 119 -8.25 3.48 -14.85
N ILE A 120 -8.84 4.35 -15.69
CA ILE A 120 -8.86 5.80 -15.47
C ILE A 120 -9.80 6.14 -14.32
N THR A 121 -10.97 5.50 -14.27
CA THR A 121 -11.93 5.66 -13.16
C THR A 121 -11.30 5.35 -11.81
N CYS A 122 -10.56 4.25 -11.70
CA CYS A 122 -9.78 3.88 -10.51
C CYS A 122 -8.79 4.97 -10.07
N PHE A 123 -8.03 5.52 -11.03
CA PHE A 123 -7.07 6.60 -10.76
C PHE A 123 -7.77 7.89 -10.30
N VAL A 124 -8.79 8.34 -11.03
CA VAL A 124 -9.49 9.60 -10.75
C VAL A 124 -10.21 9.55 -9.41
N LEU A 125 -10.85 8.43 -9.08
CA LEU A 125 -11.49 8.24 -7.78
C LEU A 125 -10.48 8.31 -6.64
N ALA A 126 -9.36 7.58 -6.75
CA ALA A 126 -8.31 7.62 -5.74
C ALA A 126 -7.69 9.02 -5.60
N ALA A 127 -7.47 9.73 -6.72
CA ALA A 127 -6.97 11.10 -6.74
C ALA A 127 -7.94 12.09 -6.08
N ALA A 128 -9.22 11.99 -6.37
CA ALA A 128 -10.24 12.85 -5.76
C ALA A 128 -10.28 12.65 -4.24
N VAL A 129 -10.29 11.40 -3.77
CA VAL A 129 -10.26 11.11 -2.33
C VAL A 129 -8.95 11.60 -1.71
N ARG A 130 -7.80 11.41 -2.37
CA ARG A 130 -6.49 11.89 -1.89
C ARG A 130 -6.47 13.41 -1.73
N ILE A 131 -6.98 14.15 -2.71
CA ILE A 131 -7.02 15.62 -2.66
C ILE A 131 -7.90 16.11 -1.50
N ILE A 132 -9.02 15.44 -1.23
CA ILE A 132 -9.95 15.82 -0.15
C ILE A 132 -9.39 15.43 1.21
N GLN A 133 -8.96 14.18 1.36
CA GLN A 133 -8.71 13.55 2.67
C GLN A 133 -7.24 13.61 3.09
N GLY A 134 -6.30 13.69 2.15
CA GLY A 134 -4.90 13.95 2.44
C GLY A 134 -4.07 12.76 2.91
N SER A 135 -4.60 11.55 3.06
CA SER A 135 -3.83 10.32 3.36
C SER A 135 -3.85 9.35 2.18
N ALA A 136 -2.67 8.94 1.71
CA ALA A 136 -2.54 8.00 0.61
C ALA A 136 -3.19 6.64 0.93
N THR A 137 -3.04 6.16 2.16
CA THR A 137 -3.60 4.87 2.58
C THR A 137 -5.12 4.91 2.62
N VAL A 138 -5.72 5.95 3.20
CA VAL A 138 -7.18 6.09 3.26
C VAL A 138 -7.75 6.29 1.86
N ALA A 139 -7.10 7.08 1.01
CA ALA A 139 -7.51 7.27 -0.37
C ALA A 139 -7.51 5.95 -1.16
N CYS A 140 -6.46 5.14 -1.03
CA CYS A 140 -6.40 3.80 -1.61
C CYS A 140 -7.57 2.92 -1.14
N LEU A 141 -7.74 2.76 0.18
CA LEU A 141 -8.74 1.84 0.74
C LEU A 141 -10.16 2.27 0.41
N THR A 142 -10.42 3.58 0.42
CA THR A 142 -11.70 4.16 0.03
C THR A 142 -11.98 3.90 -1.44
N ALA A 143 -11.01 4.19 -2.33
CA ALA A 143 -11.16 3.95 -3.75
C ALA A 143 -11.43 2.47 -4.06
N VAL A 144 -10.65 1.55 -3.45
CA VAL A 144 -10.91 0.10 -3.53
C VAL A 144 -12.33 -0.23 -3.10
N GLY A 145 -12.80 0.35 -1.99
CA GLY A 145 -14.16 0.16 -1.51
C GLY A 145 -15.25 0.59 -2.49
N LEU A 146 -15.01 1.66 -3.23
CA LEU A 146 -15.94 2.19 -4.22
C LEU A 146 -15.94 1.37 -5.52
N VAL A 147 -14.76 0.91 -5.98
CA VAL A 147 -14.65 0.24 -7.29
C VAL A 147 -14.85 -1.27 -7.24
N MET A 148 -14.66 -1.90 -6.08
CA MET A 148 -14.72 -3.36 -5.93
C MET A 148 -16.08 -3.97 -6.35
N PRO A 149 -17.25 -3.39 -5.98
CA PRO A 149 -18.54 -3.90 -6.44
C PRO A 149 -18.74 -3.89 -7.96
N VAL A 150 -18.04 -2.98 -8.67
CA VAL A 150 -18.07 -2.87 -10.14
C VAL A 150 -17.09 -3.87 -10.77
N ILE A 151 -15.87 -3.96 -10.22
CA ILE A 151 -14.80 -4.85 -10.70
C ILE A 151 -15.20 -6.33 -10.60
N GLU A 152 -15.88 -6.72 -9.51
CA GLU A 152 -16.32 -8.11 -9.28
C GLU A 152 -17.29 -8.61 -10.36
N GLN A 153 -18.09 -7.72 -10.96
CA GLN A 153 -19.01 -8.06 -12.04
C GLN A 153 -18.30 -8.27 -13.40
N LEU A 154 -17.12 -7.68 -13.55
CA LEU A 154 -16.36 -7.67 -14.82
C LEU A 154 -15.45 -8.89 -15.00
N ASN A 155 -15.35 -9.77 -13.98
CA ASN A 155 -14.58 -11.03 -14.03
C ASN A 155 -13.14 -10.88 -14.56
N PHE A 156 -12.44 -9.83 -14.14
CA PHE A 156 -11.05 -9.60 -14.55
C PHE A 156 -10.09 -10.68 -14.04
N SER A 157 -9.07 -10.99 -14.85
CA SER A 157 -7.97 -11.87 -14.44
C SER A 157 -7.15 -11.27 -13.29
N GLY A 158 -6.42 -12.11 -12.55
CA GLY A 158 -5.54 -11.65 -11.46
C GLY A 158 -4.50 -10.62 -11.92
N ALA A 159 -4.01 -10.72 -13.16
CA ALA A 159 -3.06 -9.77 -13.73
C ALA A 159 -3.72 -8.40 -14.01
N GLN A 160 -4.94 -8.39 -14.53
CA GLN A 160 -5.72 -7.17 -14.73
C GLN A 160 -6.06 -6.50 -13.39
N MET A 161 -6.43 -7.28 -12.36
CA MET A 161 -6.64 -6.74 -11.01
C MET A 161 -5.38 -6.12 -10.42
N ALA A 162 -4.20 -6.73 -10.66
CA ALA A 162 -2.93 -6.15 -10.26
C ALA A 162 -2.64 -4.83 -11.00
N ALA A 163 -2.96 -4.73 -12.29
CA ALA A 163 -2.82 -3.48 -13.04
C ALA A 163 -3.78 -2.38 -12.53
N LEU A 164 -5.01 -2.73 -12.15
CA LEU A 164 -5.96 -1.79 -11.54
C LEU A 164 -5.49 -1.32 -10.16
N SER A 165 -4.88 -2.19 -9.35
CA SER A 165 -4.34 -1.79 -8.04
C SER A 165 -3.21 -0.77 -8.19
N ILE A 166 -2.38 -0.88 -9.24
CA ILE A 166 -1.37 0.13 -9.60
C ILE A 166 -2.03 1.45 -9.97
N CYS A 167 -3.14 1.45 -10.71
CA CYS A 167 -3.87 2.66 -11.06
C CYS A 167 -4.43 3.37 -9.81
N ILE A 168 -5.00 2.62 -8.88
CA ILE A 168 -5.50 3.13 -7.58
C ILE A 168 -4.34 3.68 -6.74
N ALA A 169 -3.23 2.94 -6.64
CA ALA A 169 -2.03 3.38 -5.92
C ALA A 169 -1.42 4.64 -6.55
N GLY A 170 -1.44 4.75 -7.88
CA GLY A 170 -1.04 5.96 -8.59
C GLY A 170 -1.91 7.14 -8.18
N GLY A 171 -3.23 6.98 -8.19
CA GLY A 171 -4.16 8.06 -7.83
C GLY A 171 -4.10 8.45 -6.35
N SER A 172 -3.73 7.55 -5.45
CA SER A 172 -3.58 7.91 -4.03
C SER A 172 -2.30 8.69 -3.72
N ILE A 173 -1.36 8.77 -4.67
CA ILE A 173 -0.08 9.48 -4.53
C ILE A 173 -0.04 10.60 -5.57
N VAL A 174 -1.05 11.49 -5.57
CA VAL A 174 -1.04 12.71 -6.38
C VAL A 174 -1.49 13.89 -5.54
N VAL A 175 -1.01 15.08 -5.91
CA VAL A 175 -1.46 16.36 -5.35
C VAL A 175 -1.48 16.35 -3.82
N SER A 176 -0.44 15.82 -3.18
CA SER A 176 -0.27 15.91 -1.72
C SER A 176 -0.01 17.35 -1.31
N HIS A 177 -0.88 17.91 -0.46
CA HIS A 177 -0.81 19.30 -0.04
C HIS A 177 -0.95 19.42 1.48
N VAL A 178 -1.42 20.58 1.96
CA VAL A 178 -1.49 20.92 3.39
C VAL A 178 -2.32 19.95 4.24
N ASN A 179 -3.19 19.13 3.63
CA ASN A 179 -3.94 18.09 4.34
C ASN A 179 -3.18 16.76 4.52
N ASP A 180 -1.96 16.63 3.96
CA ASP A 180 -1.13 15.44 4.08
C ASP A 180 -0.05 15.58 5.16
N ALA A 181 0.04 14.59 6.04
CA ALA A 181 1.11 14.50 7.03
C ALA A 181 2.50 14.35 6.37
N GLY A 182 2.59 13.66 5.22
CA GLY A 182 3.83 13.49 4.46
C GLY A 182 4.41 14.81 3.97
N PHE A 183 3.55 15.72 3.49
CA PHE A 183 3.91 17.08 3.09
C PHE A 183 4.60 17.84 4.23
N TRP A 184 4.02 17.83 5.42
CA TRP A 184 4.58 18.52 6.59
C TRP A 184 5.86 17.85 7.12
N LEU A 185 5.93 16.52 7.07
CA LEU A 185 7.10 15.76 7.49
C LEU A 185 8.31 16.11 6.62
N PHE A 186 8.14 16.14 5.30
CA PHE A 186 9.19 16.53 4.36
C PHE A 186 9.66 17.97 4.61
N GLY A 187 8.72 18.91 4.76
CA GLY A 187 9.04 20.31 5.03
C GLY A 187 9.89 20.46 6.30
N LYS A 188 9.52 19.76 7.38
CA LYS A 188 10.27 19.77 8.64
C LYS A 188 11.67 19.16 8.54
N PHE A 189 11.83 18.05 7.82
CA PHE A 189 13.15 17.42 7.68
C PHE A 189 14.10 18.22 6.80
N THR A 190 13.59 18.91 5.80
CA THR A 190 14.40 19.68 4.85
C THR A 190 14.56 21.15 5.23
N GLY A 191 13.77 21.65 6.18
CA GLY A 191 13.69 23.08 6.50
C GLY A 191 13.03 23.92 5.39
N ALA A 192 12.31 23.27 4.47
CA ALA A 192 11.66 23.94 3.34
C ALA A 192 10.39 24.69 3.78
N THR A 193 10.17 25.87 3.19
CA THR A 193 8.91 26.62 3.32
C THR A 193 7.75 25.87 2.65
N GLU A 194 6.50 26.20 3.01
CA GLU A 194 5.31 25.57 2.43
C GLU A 194 5.27 25.71 0.91
N ALA A 195 5.64 26.89 0.39
CA ALA A 195 5.70 27.14 -1.05
C ALA A 195 6.78 26.31 -1.74
N GLN A 196 7.91 26.03 -1.08
CA GLN A 196 8.95 25.15 -1.59
C GLN A 196 8.48 23.69 -1.56
N THR A 197 7.85 23.26 -0.47
CA THR A 197 7.28 21.91 -0.33
C THR A 197 6.21 21.64 -1.38
N LEU A 198 5.33 22.62 -1.69
CA LEU A 198 4.37 22.50 -2.78
C LEU A 198 5.06 22.34 -4.15
N LYS A 199 6.20 23.00 -4.36
CA LYS A 199 6.94 22.90 -5.63
C LYS A 199 7.78 21.63 -5.76
N THR A 200 8.15 21.00 -4.66
CA THR A 200 9.02 19.81 -4.65
C THR A 200 8.23 18.55 -4.32
N TRP A 201 7.69 18.45 -3.10
CA TRP A 201 6.97 17.28 -2.60
C TRP A 201 5.70 16.99 -3.41
N THR A 202 4.81 17.97 -3.54
CA THR A 202 3.55 17.79 -4.27
C THR A 202 3.80 17.45 -5.74
N MET A 203 4.79 18.11 -6.35
CA MET A 203 5.20 17.86 -7.73
C MET A 203 5.76 16.43 -7.90
N MET A 204 6.68 16.04 -7.03
CA MET A 204 7.29 14.72 -7.02
C MET A 204 6.25 13.62 -6.84
N GLU A 205 5.34 13.75 -5.86
CA GLU A 205 4.24 12.80 -5.67
C GLU A 205 3.38 12.73 -6.92
N THR A 206 2.93 13.88 -7.44
CA THR A 206 2.06 13.91 -8.63
C THR A 206 2.72 13.25 -9.84
N ILE A 207 4.02 13.46 -10.06
CA ILE A 207 4.78 12.78 -11.11
C ILE A 207 4.78 11.26 -10.87
N LEU A 208 5.11 10.83 -9.65
CA LEU A 208 5.19 9.42 -9.28
C LEU A 208 3.84 8.71 -9.44
N GLY A 209 2.76 9.30 -8.92
CA GLY A 209 1.41 8.79 -9.03
C GLY A 209 0.90 8.75 -10.47
N THR A 210 1.14 9.81 -11.24
CA THR A 210 0.71 9.87 -12.66
C THR A 210 1.48 8.88 -13.51
N VAL A 211 2.80 8.77 -13.34
CA VAL A 211 3.62 7.77 -14.06
C VAL A 211 3.20 6.35 -13.69
N GLY A 212 3.01 6.07 -12.40
CA GLY A 212 2.51 4.78 -11.93
C GLY A 212 1.16 4.44 -12.54
N ALA A 213 0.24 5.40 -12.58
CA ALA A 213 -1.07 5.23 -13.19
C ALA A 213 -0.99 4.97 -14.70
N ILE A 214 -0.16 5.70 -15.44
CA ILE A 214 0.04 5.47 -16.88
C ILE A 214 0.58 4.06 -17.14
N VAL A 215 1.59 3.63 -16.38
CA VAL A 215 2.13 2.27 -16.47
C VAL A 215 1.05 1.23 -16.15
N GLY A 216 0.25 1.47 -15.11
CA GLY A 216 -0.88 0.61 -14.75
C GLY A 216 -1.94 0.53 -15.85
N MET A 217 -2.28 1.64 -16.49
CA MET A 217 -3.23 1.70 -17.60
C MET A 217 -2.72 0.95 -18.84
N ILE A 218 -1.44 1.14 -19.19
CA ILE A 218 -0.81 0.41 -20.29
C ILE A 218 -0.80 -1.09 -19.98
N ALA A 219 -0.38 -1.48 -18.77
CA ALA A 219 -0.37 -2.87 -18.35
C ALA A 219 -1.78 -3.48 -18.40
N PHE A 220 -2.80 -2.75 -17.93
CA PHE A 220 -4.19 -3.19 -17.98
C PHE A 220 -4.65 -3.45 -19.42
N GLN A 221 -4.31 -2.57 -20.35
CA GLN A 221 -4.68 -2.69 -21.76
C GLN A 221 -3.92 -3.80 -22.51
N LEU A 222 -2.70 -4.13 -22.08
CA LEU A 222 -1.94 -5.26 -22.64
C LEU A 222 -2.43 -6.62 -22.12
N LEU A 223 -3.12 -6.63 -20.98
CA LEU A 223 -3.62 -7.82 -20.29
C LEU A 223 -5.12 -8.08 -20.53
N SER A 224 -5.80 -7.16 -21.22
CA SER A 224 -7.21 -7.26 -21.66
C SER A 224 -7.32 -7.84 -23.06
#